data_AF-A0A1G2YXB7-F1
#
_entry.id   AF-A0A1G2YXB7-F1
#
_cell.length_a   1.000
_cell.length_b   1.000
_cell.length_c   1.000
_cell.angle_alpha   90.00
_cell.angle_beta   90.00
_cell.angle_gamma   90.00
#
_symmetry.space_group_name_H-M   'P 1'
#
loop_
_entity.id
_entity.type
_entity.pdbx_description
1 polymer ?
#
loop_
_entity_poly.entity_id
_entity_poly.type
_entity_poly.pdbx_seq_one_letter_code
_entity_poly.pdbx_strand_id
1 'polypeptide(L)'
;MIARLVVALFVTMVLVLGGCSEPTASETEAAQVAEAPRAAETPAAAEPAKTPETPKPAQAPAPTQAAKTPEAPKPAEAPKPAQTPATPAPTPQQAVPMVFRVNCGAAEPYTDKAGNVWAVDQEWATGKTWGADGGMTVDRTGVGITGTDAPRVYETERYSMYSYKFTVPNGKYTARLHFCETFEGIYGAGERVFSVSIEGQQVLKDLDIFKEVGPLKPLVKELKGVAVADGQLTIEFTPNIENPEINGIEIARE
;
A
#
# COMPACT_ATOMS: atom_id res chain seq x y z
N MET A 1 7.40 -29.87 -56.92
CA MET A 1 6.99 -29.45 -58.27
C MET A 1 6.16 -28.19 -58.11
N ILE A 2 6.76 -27.00 -58.02
CA ILE A 2 7.04 -26.02 -59.09
C ILE A 2 5.81 -25.64 -59.95
N ALA A 3 5.30 -24.42 -59.75
CA ALA A 3 4.86 -23.42 -60.75
C ALA A 3 4.17 -22.26 -60.00
N ARG A 4 4.83 -21.15 -59.65
CA ARG A 4 4.97 -19.90 -60.43
C ARG A 4 3.77 -19.57 -61.34
N LEU A 5 2.96 -18.60 -60.91
CA LEU A 5 2.20 -17.73 -61.80
C LEU A 5 2.43 -16.27 -61.41
N VAL A 6 2.93 -15.53 -62.39
CA VAL A 6 3.20 -14.09 -62.37
C VAL A 6 1.96 -13.41 -62.96
N VAL A 7 1.43 -12.39 -62.28
CA VAL A 7 0.58 -11.38 -62.92
C VAL A 7 1.06 -10.01 -62.45
N ALA A 8 1.65 -9.27 -63.39
CA ALA A 8 1.92 -7.85 -63.30
C ALA A 8 0.70 -7.11 -63.86
N LEU A 9 0.28 -6.00 -63.24
CA LEU A 9 -0.49 -4.98 -63.96
C LEU A 9 -0.44 -3.58 -63.31
N PHE A 10 0.17 -2.67 -64.08
CA PHE A 10 0.05 -1.21 -64.20
C PHE A 10 -0.02 -0.24 -63.00
N VAL A 11 1.04 0.56 -62.95
CA VAL A 11 1.20 1.91 -62.39
C VAL A 11 0.18 2.90 -62.99
N THR A 12 -0.45 3.73 -62.15
CA THR A 12 -0.73 5.12 -62.52
C THR A 12 -0.53 6.04 -61.30
N MET A 13 0.49 6.88 -61.41
CA MET A 13 0.90 7.95 -60.53
C MET A 13 0.13 9.22 -60.92
N VAL A 14 -0.56 9.87 -59.98
CA VAL A 14 -1.05 11.25 -60.16
C VAL A 14 -0.17 12.16 -59.32
N LEU A 15 0.62 12.94 -60.05
CA LEU A 15 1.48 14.01 -59.58
C LEU A 15 0.62 15.28 -59.40
N VAL A 16 0.58 15.86 -58.21
CA VAL A 16 0.15 17.25 -58.03
C VAL A 16 1.35 18.03 -57.49
N LEU A 17 1.85 18.94 -58.32
CA LEU A 17 2.91 19.89 -58.04
C LEU A 17 2.31 21.25 -57.66
N GLY A 18 3.01 21.97 -56.78
CA GLY A 18 2.93 23.42 -56.61
C GLY A 18 2.24 23.85 -55.30
N GLY A 19 2.85 24.62 -54.41
CA GLY A 19 4.12 25.32 -54.47
C GLY A 19 4.46 25.93 -53.10
N CYS A 20 5.75 26.17 -52.89
CA CYS A 20 6.30 26.92 -51.76
C CYS A 20 6.00 28.42 -51.90
N SER A 21 5.61 29.06 -50.80
CA SER A 21 5.81 30.49 -50.59
C SER A 21 6.20 30.71 -49.12
N GLU A 22 7.32 31.43 -48.95
CA GLU A 22 7.99 31.84 -47.72
C GLU A 22 7.22 32.94 -46.93
N PRO A 23 7.65 33.28 -45.69
CA PRO A 23 6.84 34.03 -44.74
C PRO A 23 7.07 35.55 -44.81
N THR A 24 6.03 36.32 -44.52
CA THR A 24 6.11 37.77 -44.31
C THR A 24 5.76 38.10 -42.85
N ALA A 25 6.67 38.78 -42.16
CA ALA A 25 6.45 39.41 -40.86
C ALA A 25 5.95 40.86 -41.04
N SER A 26 4.97 41.30 -40.25
CA SER A 26 5.00 42.54 -39.45
C SER A 26 3.63 42.89 -38.86
N GLU A 27 3.60 43.00 -37.53
CA GLU A 27 2.91 44.00 -36.69
C GLU A 27 1.41 44.27 -36.87
N THR A 28 0.62 44.11 -35.80
CA THR A 28 0.28 45.24 -34.90
C THR A 28 -0.49 44.75 -33.67
N GLU A 29 0.01 45.26 -32.55
CA GLU A 29 -0.41 45.26 -31.16
C GLU A 29 -1.88 45.66 -30.89
N ALA A 30 -2.56 44.95 -29.99
CA ALA A 30 -3.62 45.51 -29.15
C ALA A 30 -3.63 44.75 -27.81
N ALA A 31 -2.96 45.36 -26.82
CA ALA A 31 -2.89 44.89 -25.46
C ALA A 31 -4.27 44.86 -24.79
N GLN A 32 -4.67 43.70 -24.24
CA GLN A 32 -5.71 43.64 -23.22
C GLN A 32 -5.06 43.82 -21.85
N VAL A 33 -5.38 44.94 -21.23
CA VAL A 33 -5.00 45.30 -19.86
C VAL A 33 -5.73 44.36 -18.90
N ALA A 34 -4.98 43.43 -18.30
CA ALA A 34 -5.46 42.68 -17.14
C ALA A 34 -5.17 43.50 -15.88
N GLU A 35 -6.25 43.96 -15.25
CA GLU A 35 -6.24 44.66 -13.97
C GLU A 35 -5.80 43.70 -12.85
N ALA A 36 -4.75 44.08 -12.13
CA ALA A 36 -4.22 43.32 -10.99
C ALA A 36 -5.11 43.50 -9.75
N PRO A 37 -5.59 42.42 -9.09
CA PRO A 37 -6.17 42.56 -7.78
C PRO A 37 -5.07 42.67 -6.72
N ARG A 38 -4.99 43.89 -6.18
CA ARG A 38 -4.56 44.34 -4.85
C ARG A 38 -4.05 43.26 -3.87
N ALA A 39 -2.83 43.49 -3.39
CA ALA A 39 -2.18 42.80 -2.28
C ALA A 39 -3.09 42.71 -1.04
N ALA A 40 -3.25 41.50 -0.51
CA ALA A 40 -3.79 41.27 0.82
C ALA A 40 -2.73 41.64 1.86
N GLU A 41 -3.11 42.53 2.77
CA GLU A 41 -2.31 42.95 3.92
C GLU A 41 -2.12 41.78 4.90
N THR A 42 -0.87 41.56 5.31
CA THR A 42 -0.47 40.64 6.38
C THR A 42 -0.93 41.18 7.74
N PRO A 43 -1.75 40.46 8.53
CA PRO A 43 -1.94 40.82 9.93
C PRO A 43 -0.74 40.37 10.76
N ALA A 44 -0.32 41.27 11.63
CA ALA A 44 0.80 41.17 12.55
C ALA A 44 0.76 39.93 13.47
N ALA A 45 1.97 39.46 13.80
CA ALA A 45 2.26 38.46 14.80
C ALA A 45 1.71 38.85 16.18
N ALA A 46 0.94 37.95 16.80
CA ALA A 46 0.61 38.00 18.21
C ALA A 46 1.69 37.27 19.01
N GLU A 47 2.28 37.97 19.97
CA GLU A 47 3.22 37.47 20.99
C GLU A 47 2.59 36.36 21.86
N PRO A 48 3.42 35.45 22.42
CA PRO A 48 2.93 34.29 23.17
C PRO A 48 2.48 34.67 24.59
N ALA A 49 1.25 34.26 24.93
CA ALA A 49 0.75 34.33 26.30
C ALA A 49 1.46 33.29 27.19
N LYS A 50 1.99 33.78 28.32
CA LYS A 50 2.64 32.99 29.37
C LYS A 50 1.69 31.95 29.98
N THR A 51 2.20 30.73 30.07
CA THR A 51 1.67 29.59 30.82
C THR A 51 1.58 29.88 32.32
N PRO A 52 0.44 29.66 32.99
CA PRO A 52 0.39 29.52 34.43
C PRO A 52 0.71 28.07 34.83
N GLU A 53 1.80 27.88 35.58
CA GLU A 53 2.18 26.60 36.17
C GLU A 53 1.16 26.13 37.22
N THR A 54 0.81 24.84 37.18
CA THR A 54 -0.05 24.18 38.15
C THR A 54 0.78 23.71 39.36
N PRO A 55 0.38 23.98 40.62
CA PRO A 55 1.17 23.58 41.79
C PRO A 55 1.17 22.06 42.04
N LYS A 56 2.36 21.54 42.37
CA LYS A 56 2.69 20.18 42.81
C LYS A 56 1.86 19.72 44.04
N PRO A 57 1.33 18.48 44.07
CA PRO A 57 0.68 17.93 45.26
C PRO A 57 1.66 17.72 46.42
N ALA A 58 1.29 18.20 47.61
CA ALA A 58 2.02 18.00 48.86
C ALA A 58 1.79 16.58 49.42
N GLN A 59 2.85 15.99 49.94
CA GLN A 59 2.89 14.65 50.52
C GLN A 59 2.57 14.69 52.03
N ALA A 60 1.98 13.60 52.51
CA ALA A 60 1.38 13.38 53.82
C ALA A 60 2.30 13.53 55.05
N PRO A 61 1.70 13.62 56.26
CA PRO A 61 2.30 13.09 57.47
C PRO A 61 1.52 11.88 58.05
N ALA A 62 2.26 10.87 58.49
CA ALA A 62 1.92 9.94 59.58
C ALA A 62 2.95 10.19 60.72
N PRO A 63 2.92 9.57 61.93
CA PRO A 63 2.04 8.53 62.49
C PRO A 63 1.59 8.82 63.95
N THR A 64 0.90 7.90 64.65
CA THR A 64 1.25 7.42 66.03
C THR A 64 0.40 6.19 66.45
N GLN A 65 1.09 5.24 67.10
CA GLN A 65 0.73 3.97 67.78
C GLN A 65 -0.20 4.14 69.01
N ALA A 66 -0.78 3.15 69.72
CA ALA A 66 -0.86 1.68 69.70
C ALA A 66 -1.98 1.25 70.70
N ALA A 67 -2.49 0.02 70.58
CA ALA A 67 -2.83 -0.82 71.72
C ALA A 67 -2.84 -2.32 71.33
N LYS A 68 -2.07 -3.14 72.06
CA LYS A 68 -2.06 -4.61 72.02
C LYS A 68 -3.04 -5.15 73.07
N THR A 69 -3.86 -6.17 72.77
CA THR A 69 -4.19 -7.33 73.63
C THR A 69 -5.03 -8.37 72.85
N PRO A 70 -5.28 -9.59 73.36
CA PRO A 70 -4.50 -10.83 73.25
C PRO A 70 -5.06 -11.86 72.24
N GLU A 71 -4.22 -12.85 71.94
CA GLU A 71 -4.47 -14.02 71.09
C GLU A 71 -5.54 -14.97 71.66
N ALA A 72 -6.44 -15.44 70.79
CA ALA A 72 -7.48 -16.43 71.07
C ALA A 72 -7.40 -17.58 70.03
N PRO A 73 -7.84 -18.80 70.38
CA PRO A 73 -7.21 -20.04 69.92
C PRO A 73 -7.56 -20.44 68.48
N LYS A 74 -6.61 -21.16 67.87
CA LYS A 74 -6.68 -21.81 66.55
C LYS A 74 -7.99 -22.63 66.37
N PRO A 75 -8.87 -22.27 65.43
CA PRO A 75 -10.00 -23.10 65.05
C PRO A 75 -9.54 -24.38 64.33
N ALA A 76 -10.19 -25.48 64.64
CA ALA A 76 -9.98 -26.80 64.04
C ALA A 76 -10.17 -26.78 62.51
N GLU A 77 -9.36 -27.58 61.82
CA GLU A 77 -9.31 -27.71 60.37
C GLU A 77 -10.63 -28.28 59.83
N ALA A 78 -11.32 -27.52 58.98
CA ALA A 78 -12.51 -27.95 58.27
C ALA A 78 -12.14 -29.03 57.22
N PRO A 79 -13.02 -30.01 56.94
CA PRO A 79 -12.73 -31.05 55.97
C PRO A 79 -12.62 -30.46 54.56
N LYS A 80 -11.56 -30.85 53.85
CA LYS A 80 -11.24 -30.49 52.46
C LYS A 80 -12.45 -30.73 51.55
N PRO A 81 -12.91 -29.74 50.75
CA PRO A 81 -13.95 -29.96 49.75
C PRO A 81 -13.48 -31.02 48.74
N ALA A 82 -14.34 -32.00 48.46
CA ALA A 82 -14.13 -32.96 47.39
C ALA A 82 -13.97 -32.21 46.05
N GLN A 83 -12.86 -32.45 45.36
CA GLN A 83 -12.58 -31.84 44.07
C GLN A 83 -13.50 -32.46 43.02
N THR A 84 -14.40 -31.65 42.46
CA THR A 84 -15.10 -31.95 41.20
C THR A 84 -14.05 -32.21 40.11
N PRO A 85 -14.22 -33.21 39.23
CA PRO A 85 -13.31 -33.40 38.10
C PRO A 85 -13.22 -32.12 37.28
N ALA A 86 -12.01 -31.57 37.14
CA ALA A 86 -11.76 -30.41 36.29
C ALA A 86 -12.05 -30.79 34.83
N THR A 87 -12.91 -30.03 34.17
CA THR A 87 -13.06 -30.06 32.70
C THR A 87 -11.67 -29.85 32.06
N PRO A 88 -11.24 -30.68 31.09
CA PRO A 88 -9.99 -30.43 30.40
C PRO A 88 -10.01 -29.05 29.76
N ALA A 89 -8.99 -28.25 30.02
CA ALA A 89 -8.77 -27.00 29.29
C ALA A 89 -8.69 -27.31 27.78
N PRO A 90 -9.28 -26.50 26.89
CA PRO A 90 -9.17 -26.72 25.46
C PRO A 90 -7.68 -26.69 25.08
N THR A 91 -7.22 -27.76 24.46
CA THR A 91 -5.90 -27.83 23.82
C THR A 91 -5.73 -26.61 22.90
N PRO A 92 -4.58 -25.89 22.91
CA PRO A 92 -4.34 -24.82 21.95
C PRO A 92 -4.48 -25.40 20.54
N GLN A 93 -5.58 -25.09 19.87
CA GLN A 93 -5.76 -25.37 18.45
C GLN A 93 -4.65 -24.58 17.74
N GLN A 94 -3.65 -25.27 17.19
CA GLN A 94 -2.66 -24.63 16.33
C GLN A 94 -3.44 -23.87 15.23
N ALA A 95 -3.31 -22.55 15.23
CA ALA A 95 -3.89 -21.73 14.19
C ALA A 95 -3.25 -22.17 12.86
N VAL A 96 -4.08 -22.62 11.92
CA VAL A 96 -3.61 -22.84 10.55
C VAL A 96 -3.05 -21.51 10.03
N PRO A 97 -1.81 -21.48 9.50
CA PRO A 97 -1.22 -20.26 8.99
C PRO A 97 -2.10 -19.73 7.86
N MET A 98 -2.75 -18.60 8.09
CA MET A 98 -3.55 -17.90 7.10
C MET A 98 -2.62 -17.03 6.29
N VAL A 99 -2.32 -17.45 5.05
CA VAL A 99 -1.56 -16.65 4.08
C VAL A 99 -2.43 -16.43 2.86
N PHE A 100 -2.70 -15.17 2.55
CA PHE A 100 -3.43 -14.74 1.37
C PHE A 100 -2.49 -14.00 0.42
N ARG A 101 -2.61 -14.24 -0.89
CA ARG A 101 -1.75 -13.64 -1.91
C ARG A 101 -2.55 -13.18 -3.11
N VAL A 102 -2.21 -12.00 -3.63
CA VAL A 102 -2.82 -11.40 -4.81
C VAL A 102 -1.73 -11.09 -5.82
N ASN A 103 -1.90 -11.56 -7.05
CA ASN A 103 -1.11 -11.10 -8.18
C ASN A 103 -1.82 -9.88 -8.79
N CYS A 104 -1.41 -8.68 -8.39
CA CYS A 104 -2.07 -7.43 -8.73
C CYS A 104 -1.99 -7.18 -10.25
N GLY A 105 -3.10 -6.73 -10.84
CA GLY A 105 -3.24 -6.61 -12.29
C GLY A 105 -3.47 -7.90 -13.07
N ALA A 106 -3.34 -9.09 -12.45
CA ALA A 106 -3.50 -10.35 -13.16
C ALA A 106 -4.98 -10.72 -13.36
N ALA A 107 -5.32 -11.15 -14.58
CA ALA A 107 -6.63 -11.70 -14.92
C ALA A 107 -6.72 -13.23 -14.78
N GLU A 108 -5.58 -13.91 -14.67
CA GLU A 108 -5.47 -15.37 -14.63
C GLU A 108 -4.75 -15.85 -13.37
N PRO A 109 -5.19 -16.97 -12.76
CA PRO A 109 -4.58 -17.48 -11.53
C PRO A 109 -3.14 -17.90 -11.78
N TYR A 110 -2.29 -17.72 -10.77
CA TYR A 110 -0.87 -18.05 -10.86
C TYR A 110 -0.44 -18.92 -9.68
N THR A 111 0.34 -19.97 -9.96
CA THR A 111 1.05 -20.73 -8.93
C THR A 111 2.55 -20.63 -9.23
N ASP A 112 3.31 -20.13 -8.27
CA ASP A 112 4.76 -20.00 -8.45
C ASP A 112 5.49 -21.33 -8.29
N LYS A 113 6.80 -21.33 -8.57
CA LYS A 113 7.63 -22.53 -8.46
C LYS A 113 7.75 -23.07 -7.04
N ALA A 114 7.52 -22.23 -6.03
CA ALA A 114 7.52 -22.64 -4.62
C ALA A 114 6.16 -23.22 -4.19
N GLY A 115 5.19 -23.28 -5.11
CA GLY A 115 3.84 -23.80 -4.84
C GLY A 115 2.92 -22.78 -4.17
N ASN A 116 3.30 -21.51 -4.08
CA ASN A 116 2.39 -20.49 -3.57
C ASN A 116 1.34 -20.18 -4.63
N VAL A 117 0.07 -20.21 -4.23
CA VAL A 117 -1.06 -19.82 -5.06
C VAL A 117 -1.31 -18.32 -4.88
N TRP A 118 -1.35 -17.61 -5.98
CA TRP A 118 -1.65 -16.18 -6.07
C TRP A 118 -3.02 -16.00 -6.73
N ALA A 119 -3.93 -15.34 -6.03
CA ALA A 119 -5.24 -15.00 -6.56
C ALA A 119 -5.10 -13.99 -7.71
N VAL A 120 -6.01 -14.07 -8.68
CA VAL A 120 -6.23 -12.99 -9.67
C VAL A 120 -6.58 -11.70 -8.96
N ASP A 121 -6.28 -10.55 -9.55
CA ASP A 121 -6.69 -9.26 -9.03
C ASP A 121 -8.21 -9.03 -9.19
N GLN A 122 -8.80 -8.18 -8.36
CA GLN A 122 -10.20 -7.82 -8.47
C GLN A 122 -10.52 -6.47 -7.84
N GLU A 123 -11.55 -5.80 -8.38
CA GLU A 123 -12.14 -4.63 -7.75
C GLU A 123 -12.81 -4.98 -6.42
N TRP A 124 -12.69 -4.09 -5.46
CA TRP A 124 -13.48 -4.04 -4.23
C TRP A 124 -14.94 -3.79 -4.59
N ALA A 125 -15.84 -4.64 -4.11
CA ALA A 125 -17.26 -4.53 -4.35
C ALA A 125 -18.06 -5.20 -3.24
N THR A 126 -19.34 -4.84 -3.10
CA THR A 126 -20.26 -5.47 -2.14
C THR A 126 -20.26 -6.99 -2.29
N GLY A 127 -20.08 -7.70 -1.18
CA GLY A 127 -20.06 -9.17 -1.14
C GLY A 127 -18.69 -9.80 -1.39
N LYS A 128 -17.67 -9.02 -1.75
CA LYS A 128 -16.28 -9.49 -1.82
C LYS A 128 -15.59 -9.33 -0.46
N THR A 129 -14.65 -10.21 -0.17
CA THR A 129 -13.84 -10.19 1.05
C THR A 129 -12.50 -9.50 0.87
N TRP A 130 -12.13 -9.15 -0.35
CA TRP A 130 -10.93 -8.37 -0.63
C TRP A 130 -11.02 -7.72 -2.01
N GLY A 131 -10.20 -6.71 -2.28
CA GLY A 131 -10.09 -6.10 -3.61
C GLY A 131 -9.44 -4.72 -3.59
N ALA A 132 -9.14 -4.22 -4.78
CA ALA A 132 -8.62 -2.88 -5.01
C ALA A 132 -9.74 -1.84 -5.09
N ASP A 133 -9.49 -0.63 -4.62
CA ASP A 133 -10.35 0.52 -4.81
C ASP A 133 -9.77 1.39 -5.94
N GLY A 134 -10.34 1.24 -7.14
CA GLY A 134 -9.95 2.00 -8.32
C GLY A 134 -8.61 1.58 -8.95
N GLY A 135 -8.09 2.43 -9.80
CA GLY A 135 -6.90 2.17 -10.62
C GLY A 135 -7.18 1.39 -11.90
N MET A 136 -6.10 1.07 -12.61
CA MET A 136 -6.09 0.32 -13.85
C MET A 136 -5.09 -0.81 -13.76
N THR A 137 -5.27 -1.83 -14.60
CA THR A 137 -4.41 -3.01 -14.63
C THR A 137 -3.70 -3.10 -15.96
N VAL A 138 -2.45 -3.59 -15.96
CA VAL A 138 -1.73 -3.92 -17.19
C VAL A 138 -0.90 -5.17 -17.00
N ASP A 139 -0.76 -5.90 -18.09
CA ASP A 139 0.00 -7.14 -18.19
C ASP A 139 1.10 -6.96 -19.24
N ARG A 140 2.35 -7.02 -18.80
CA ARG A 140 3.57 -6.95 -19.61
C ARG A 140 4.27 -8.31 -19.61
N THR A 141 3.53 -9.37 -19.89
CA THR A 141 4.07 -10.74 -20.04
C THR A 141 5.35 -10.72 -20.88
N GLY A 142 6.43 -11.30 -20.35
CA GLY A 142 7.69 -11.43 -21.08
C GLY A 142 8.56 -10.17 -21.12
N VAL A 143 8.25 -9.13 -20.32
CA VAL A 143 9.05 -7.89 -20.24
C VAL A 143 10.49 -8.11 -19.74
N GLY A 144 10.79 -9.30 -19.22
CA GLY A 144 12.15 -9.70 -18.88
C GLY A 144 12.55 -9.42 -17.43
N ILE A 145 11.63 -9.66 -16.49
CA ILE A 145 11.89 -9.56 -15.05
C ILE A 145 13.06 -10.49 -14.66
N THR A 146 14.01 -9.96 -13.89
CA THR A 146 15.18 -10.71 -13.37
C THR A 146 15.23 -10.72 -11.85
N GLY A 147 16.01 -11.63 -11.25
CA GLY A 147 16.21 -11.66 -9.79
C GLY A 147 15.10 -12.31 -8.97
N THR A 148 14.20 -13.06 -9.60
CA THR A 148 13.12 -13.82 -8.93
C THR A 148 12.83 -15.13 -9.66
N ASP A 149 12.33 -16.11 -8.91
CA ASP A 149 11.78 -17.35 -9.44
C ASP A 149 10.28 -17.28 -9.75
N ALA A 150 9.64 -16.16 -9.42
CA ALA A 150 8.22 -15.89 -9.67
C ALA A 150 8.03 -14.64 -10.55
N PRO A 151 8.60 -14.59 -11.77
CA PRO A 151 8.57 -13.39 -12.62
C PRO A 151 7.14 -12.93 -12.93
N ARG A 152 6.20 -13.87 -13.04
CA ARG A 152 4.80 -13.58 -13.36
C ARG A 152 4.12 -12.65 -12.36
N VAL A 153 4.54 -12.65 -11.09
CA VAL A 153 4.03 -11.70 -10.08
C VAL A 153 4.39 -10.26 -10.43
N TYR A 154 5.48 -10.04 -11.17
CA TYR A 154 6.03 -8.72 -11.48
C TYR A 154 5.84 -8.34 -12.95
N GLU A 155 5.17 -9.18 -13.74
CA GLU A 155 4.79 -8.86 -15.12
C GLU A 155 3.40 -8.21 -15.19
N THR A 156 2.61 -8.31 -14.13
CA THR A 156 1.32 -7.64 -14.00
C THR A 156 1.42 -6.56 -12.95
N GLU A 157 0.71 -5.46 -13.15
CA GLU A 157 0.60 -4.39 -12.16
C GLU A 157 -0.84 -3.89 -12.11
N ARG A 158 -1.25 -3.47 -10.92
CA ARG A 158 -2.28 -2.44 -10.81
C ARG A 158 -1.56 -1.11 -10.58
N TYR A 159 -2.07 -0.04 -11.18
CA TYR A 159 -1.54 1.32 -10.98
C TYR A 159 -2.68 2.32 -10.81
N SER A 160 -2.37 3.49 -10.24
CA SER A 160 -3.33 4.58 -9.99
C SER A 160 -4.53 4.17 -9.09
N MET A 161 -4.34 3.17 -8.23
CA MET A 161 -5.36 2.75 -7.25
C MET A 161 -5.31 3.63 -6.00
N TYR A 162 -6.43 3.70 -5.27
CA TYR A 162 -6.48 4.38 -3.98
C TYR A 162 -6.09 3.44 -2.83
N SER A 163 -6.61 2.21 -2.84
CA SER A 163 -6.35 1.25 -1.77
C SER A 163 -6.53 -0.21 -2.19
N TYR A 164 -6.06 -1.13 -1.34
CA TYR A 164 -6.51 -2.51 -1.29
C TYR A 164 -7.10 -2.79 0.10
N LYS A 165 -8.19 -3.54 0.14
CA LYS A 165 -8.90 -3.92 1.37
C LYS A 165 -8.96 -5.44 1.48
N PHE A 166 -8.81 -5.97 2.69
CA PHE A 166 -8.90 -7.39 3.00
C PHE A 166 -9.72 -7.59 4.27
N THR A 167 -10.88 -8.24 4.17
CA THR A 167 -11.64 -8.71 5.32
C THR A 167 -10.90 -9.87 5.96
N VAL A 168 -10.32 -9.63 7.13
CA VAL A 168 -9.52 -10.59 7.88
C VAL A 168 -9.91 -10.53 9.36
N PRO A 169 -9.82 -11.62 10.13
CA PRO A 169 -10.13 -11.55 11.56
C PRO A 169 -9.15 -10.61 12.29
N ASN A 170 -9.59 -9.97 13.37
CA ASN A 170 -8.70 -9.15 14.19
C ASN A 170 -7.45 -9.94 14.63
N GLY A 171 -6.32 -9.26 14.65
CA GLY A 171 -5.03 -9.88 14.93
C GLY A 171 -3.85 -9.08 14.40
N LYS A 172 -2.67 -9.71 14.45
CA LYS A 172 -1.45 -9.17 13.87
C LYS A 172 -1.11 -9.89 12.57
N TYR A 173 -0.59 -9.13 11.62
CA TYR A 173 -0.26 -9.61 10.30
C TYR A 173 1.13 -9.12 9.88
N THR A 174 1.78 -9.95 9.07
CA THR A 174 2.87 -9.53 8.19
C THR A 174 2.28 -9.24 6.81
N ALA A 175 2.48 -8.02 6.33
CA ALA A 175 2.16 -7.62 4.95
C ALA A 175 3.46 -7.57 4.13
N ARG A 176 3.48 -8.23 2.97
CA ARG A 176 4.54 -8.08 1.96
C ARG A 176 3.98 -7.41 0.73
N LEU A 177 4.59 -6.30 0.34
CA LEU A 177 4.22 -5.53 -0.85
C LEU A 177 5.30 -5.72 -1.91
N HIS A 178 4.89 -6.16 -3.09
CA HIS A 178 5.76 -6.51 -4.21
C HIS A 178 5.64 -5.42 -5.29
N PHE A 179 6.78 -4.84 -5.64
CA PHE A 179 6.92 -3.77 -6.61
C PHE A 179 7.97 -4.12 -7.65
N CYS A 180 7.88 -3.52 -8.83
CA CYS A 180 8.83 -3.65 -9.92
C CYS A 180 8.52 -2.57 -10.94
N GLU A 181 9.47 -1.66 -11.15
CA GLU A 181 9.32 -0.66 -12.18
C GLU A 181 9.42 -1.31 -13.57
N THR A 182 8.26 -1.48 -14.22
CA THR A 182 8.13 -2.06 -15.56
C THR A 182 7.59 -1.08 -16.59
N PHE A 183 7.23 0.13 -16.18
CA PHE A 183 6.71 1.13 -17.10
C PHE A 183 7.86 1.76 -17.89
N GLU A 184 7.81 1.63 -19.21
CA GLU A 184 8.83 2.17 -20.13
C GLU A 184 8.94 3.70 -20.10
N GLY A 185 8.01 4.40 -19.46
CA GLY A 185 8.08 5.86 -19.26
C GLY A 185 8.95 6.30 -18.08
N ILE A 186 9.47 5.38 -17.26
CA ILE A 186 10.34 5.67 -16.11
C ILE A 186 11.76 5.18 -16.40
N TYR A 187 12.68 6.13 -16.54
CA TYR A 187 14.07 5.91 -16.92
C TYR A 187 15.06 6.19 -15.78
N GLY A 188 14.59 6.76 -14.66
CA GLY A 188 15.45 7.23 -13.59
C GLY A 188 14.78 7.32 -12.22
N ALA A 189 15.63 7.44 -11.21
CA ALA A 189 15.21 7.80 -9.86
C ALA A 189 14.53 9.17 -9.85
N GLY A 190 13.45 9.30 -9.06
CA GLY A 190 12.67 10.51 -8.87
C GLY A 190 11.53 10.70 -9.86
N GLU A 191 11.39 9.84 -10.86
CA GLU A 191 10.35 9.96 -11.89
C GLU A 191 9.03 9.30 -11.50
N ARG A 192 9.06 8.34 -10.58
CA ARG A 192 7.87 7.82 -9.87
C ARG A 192 8.16 7.77 -8.38
N VAL A 193 7.34 8.47 -7.61
CA VAL A 193 7.45 8.57 -6.15
C VAL A 193 6.05 8.54 -5.55
N PHE A 194 5.81 7.64 -4.60
CA PHE A 194 4.53 7.55 -3.89
C PHE A 194 4.71 7.05 -2.46
N SER A 195 3.71 7.24 -1.61
CA SER A 195 3.72 6.73 -0.23
C SER A 195 2.68 5.64 -0.05
N VAL A 196 2.91 4.75 0.91
CA VAL A 196 1.99 3.67 1.28
C VAL A 196 1.70 3.72 2.78
N SER A 197 0.42 3.65 3.11
CA SER A 197 -0.07 3.50 4.48
C SER A 197 -0.75 2.15 4.66
N ILE A 198 -0.66 1.58 5.86
CA ILE A 198 -1.40 0.38 6.24
C ILE A 198 -2.07 0.66 7.58
N GLU A 199 -3.36 0.40 7.70
CA GLU A 199 -4.17 0.72 8.90
C GLU A 199 -4.03 2.21 9.32
N GLY A 200 -4.01 3.10 8.32
CA GLY A 200 -3.84 4.55 8.52
C GLY A 200 -2.45 4.99 8.99
N GLN A 201 -1.49 4.07 9.13
CA GLN A 201 -0.10 4.39 9.48
C GLN A 201 0.76 4.39 8.21
N GLN A 202 1.47 5.49 7.95
CA GLN A 202 2.38 5.56 6.81
C GLN A 202 3.60 4.65 7.05
N VAL A 203 3.63 3.53 6.33
CA VAL A 203 4.68 2.50 6.47
C VAL A 203 5.81 2.68 5.47
N LEU A 204 5.53 3.29 4.31
CA LEU A 204 6.51 3.63 3.28
C LEU A 204 6.31 5.09 2.89
N LYS A 205 7.35 5.91 3.03
CA LYS A 205 7.34 7.33 2.66
C LYS A 205 8.19 7.55 1.43
N ASP A 206 7.66 8.28 0.44
CA ASP A 206 8.37 8.68 -0.77
C ASP A 206 9.12 7.51 -1.44
N LEU A 207 8.43 6.38 -1.57
CA LEU A 207 8.94 5.18 -2.21
C LEU A 207 9.24 5.48 -3.69
N ASP A 208 10.48 5.19 -4.07
CA ASP A 208 10.99 5.25 -5.43
C ASP A 208 11.64 3.90 -5.73
N ILE A 209 10.90 3.07 -6.48
CA ILE A 209 11.31 1.70 -6.79
C ILE A 209 12.55 1.70 -7.68
N PHE A 210 12.61 2.61 -8.66
CA PHE A 210 13.74 2.72 -9.57
C PHE A 210 15.02 3.09 -8.82
N LYS A 211 14.95 3.97 -7.82
CA LYS A 211 16.09 4.31 -6.97
C LYS A 211 16.58 3.14 -6.13
N GLU A 212 15.69 2.28 -5.63
CA GLU A 212 16.07 1.15 -4.79
C GLU A 212 16.65 -0.01 -5.60
N VAL A 213 16.07 -0.35 -6.75
CA VAL A 213 16.42 -1.58 -7.49
C VAL A 213 16.65 -1.38 -9.00
N GLY A 214 16.26 -0.24 -9.55
CA GLY A 214 16.25 0.01 -10.99
C GLY A 214 15.03 -0.62 -11.70
N PRO A 215 15.03 -0.65 -13.05
CA PRO A 215 13.93 -1.21 -13.80
C PRO A 215 14.00 -2.74 -13.85
N LEU A 216 12.85 -3.39 -14.03
CA LEU A 216 12.71 -4.84 -14.26
C LEU A 216 13.33 -5.74 -13.17
N LYS A 217 13.45 -5.18 -11.95
CA LYS A 217 13.90 -5.91 -10.77
C LYS A 217 12.85 -5.82 -9.66
N PRO A 218 12.51 -6.95 -9.02
CA PRO A 218 11.65 -6.98 -7.86
C PRO A 218 12.18 -6.19 -6.67
N LEU A 219 11.28 -5.48 -6.01
CA LEU A 219 11.43 -4.92 -4.68
C LEU A 219 10.32 -5.49 -3.79
N VAL A 220 10.68 -6.02 -2.63
CA VAL A 220 9.71 -6.49 -1.63
C VAL A 220 9.87 -5.69 -0.35
N LYS A 221 8.78 -5.07 0.12
CA LYS A 221 8.75 -4.40 1.42
C LYS A 221 7.94 -5.27 2.39
N GLU A 222 8.59 -5.76 3.44
CA GLU A 222 7.97 -6.59 4.48
C GLU A 222 7.67 -5.76 5.73
N LEU A 223 6.40 -5.72 6.12
CA LEU A 223 5.88 -4.93 7.24
C LEU A 223 5.26 -5.90 8.26
N LYS A 224 5.88 -6.03 9.43
CA LYS A 224 5.43 -6.92 10.51
C LYS A 224 4.61 -6.18 11.55
N GLY A 225 3.81 -6.93 12.29
CA GLY A 225 3.05 -6.44 13.43
C GLY A 225 1.91 -5.50 13.05
N VAL A 226 1.41 -5.57 11.82
CA VAL A 226 0.24 -4.81 11.37
C VAL A 226 -0.96 -5.26 12.18
N ALA A 227 -1.50 -4.37 13.01
CA ALA A 227 -2.59 -4.68 13.92
C ALA A 227 -3.94 -4.32 13.29
N VAL A 228 -4.79 -5.32 13.06
CA VAL A 228 -6.16 -5.16 12.57
C VAL A 228 -7.12 -5.27 13.73
N ALA A 229 -7.97 -4.26 13.92
CA ALA A 229 -8.88 -4.15 15.06
C ALA A 229 -10.38 -4.10 14.68
N ASP A 230 -10.70 -3.88 13.42
CA ASP A 230 -12.05 -3.67 12.90
C ASP A 230 -12.50 -4.74 11.89
N GLY A 231 -11.68 -5.77 11.68
CA GLY A 231 -11.94 -6.87 10.77
C GLY A 231 -11.56 -6.58 9.32
N GLN A 232 -10.86 -5.48 9.05
CA GLN A 232 -10.42 -5.10 7.71
C GLN A 232 -8.98 -4.61 7.74
N LEU A 233 -8.10 -5.24 6.96
CA LEU A 233 -6.77 -4.69 6.67
C LEU A 233 -6.89 -3.78 5.44
N THR A 234 -6.49 -2.52 5.58
CA THR A 234 -6.49 -1.53 4.49
C THR A 234 -5.07 -1.07 4.18
N ILE A 235 -4.71 -1.12 2.89
CA ILE A 235 -3.45 -0.60 2.34
C ILE A 235 -3.82 0.57 1.44
N GLU A 236 -3.29 1.76 1.71
CA GLU A 236 -3.61 2.98 0.96
C GLU A 236 -2.38 3.50 0.23
N PHE A 237 -2.58 4.02 -0.98
CA PHE A 237 -1.53 4.54 -1.85
C PHE A 237 -1.75 6.03 -2.06
N THR A 238 -0.71 6.82 -1.84
CA THR A 238 -0.75 8.28 -2.00
C THR A 238 0.27 8.70 -3.06
N PRO A 239 -0.16 9.22 -4.22
CA PRO A 239 0.76 9.72 -5.26
C PRO A 239 1.56 10.92 -4.75
N ASN A 240 2.81 11.04 -5.19
CA ASN A 240 3.60 12.27 -5.10
C ASN A 240 4.06 12.71 -6.51
N ILE A 241 4.79 11.83 -7.21
CA ILE A 241 5.20 11.99 -8.60
C ILE A 241 4.77 10.73 -9.36
N GLU A 242 4.00 10.90 -10.44
CA GLU A 242 3.40 9.82 -11.23
C GLU A 242 2.47 8.90 -10.39
N ASN A 243 1.80 7.95 -11.03
CA ASN A 243 0.84 7.06 -10.38
C ASN A 243 1.55 6.01 -9.51
N PRO A 244 0.99 5.67 -8.32
CA PRO A 244 1.42 4.52 -7.54
C PRO A 244 1.20 3.23 -8.32
N GLU A 245 2.04 2.23 -8.08
CA GLU A 245 1.95 0.89 -8.68
C GLU A 245 2.15 -0.19 -7.62
N ILE A 246 1.60 -1.38 -7.87
CA ILE A 246 1.88 -2.60 -7.11
C ILE A 246 1.67 -3.84 -7.97
N ASN A 247 2.58 -4.80 -7.88
CA ASN A 247 2.51 -6.06 -8.64
C ASN A 247 1.98 -7.23 -7.82
N GLY A 248 2.18 -7.22 -6.49
CA GLY A 248 1.68 -8.29 -5.65
C GLY A 248 1.55 -7.91 -4.18
N ILE A 249 0.63 -8.60 -3.49
CA ILE A 249 0.38 -8.42 -2.07
C ILE A 249 0.33 -9.79 -1.40
N GLU A 250 1.03 -9.96 -0.28
CA GLU A 250 0.85 -11.08 0.62
C GLU A 250 0.43 -10.60 2.01
N ILE A 251 -0.60 -11.22 2.58
CA ILE A 251 -1.06 -11.00 3.95
C ILE A 251 -0.97 -12.32 4.71
N ALA A 252 -0.09 -12.38 5.71
CA ALA A 252 0.13 -13.56 6.54
C ALA A 252 -0.20 -13.26 8.00
N ARG A 253 -1.05 -14.08 8.62
CA ARG A 253 -1.33 -13.97 10.07
C ARG A 253 -0.10 -14.36 10.88
N GLU A 254 0.21 -13.59 11.91
CA GLU A 254 1.28 -13.86 12.89
C GLU A 254 0.86 -14.80 14.03
#